data_AF-A0A943LCN8-F1
#
_entry.id   AF-A0A943LCN8-F1
#
_cell.length_a   1.000
_cell.length_b   1.000
_cell.length_c   1.000
_cell.angle_alpha   90.00
_cell.angle_beta   90.00
_cell.angle_gamma   90.00
#
_symmetry.space_group_name_H-M   'P 1'
#
loop_
_entity.id
_entity.type
_entity.pdbx_description
1 polymer ?
#
loop_
_entity_poly.entity_id
_entity_poly.type
_entity_poly.pdbx_seq_one_letter_code
_entity_poly.pdbx_strand_id
1 'polypeptide(L)'
;SSGGIDSDLWNKIYLLLKQQIGKPYVYGASGPDSFDCSGLVQYCYNQFESEIGFHINRTTYDQVKQGTKVDESNMNEWEPGDLVFPHADHVVVYIGNGQCIEAMKTGTNVMVHDYSRKTTYAVRRVLPEVVEDTASSIDAVGNKNSKYASSKLIEFTKSKESFRNKVYDDGYGTLTIGYGSTSSVSSILGFDPIQKGSCTEAEAEEWLIKIMNFNGANLSIALLKAKISLVQNKLDALLDYCYWRPYWFENKNHILWSLINGKVDAKEAWLKAWNMTMISTSGHKTRALHLADMWTKGTYTKGY
;
A
#
# COMPACT_ATOMS: atom_id res chain seq x y z
N SER A 1 14.20 -13.41 13.53
CA SER A 1 13.31 -12.31 13.92
C SER A 1 13.91 -11.03 13.39
N SER A 2 13.46 -10.63 12.20
CA SER A 2 13.68 -9.29 11.65
C SER A 2 12.28 -8.72 11.46
N GLY A 3 11.86 -7.87 12.40
CA GLY A 3 10.59 -7.16 12.27
C GLY A 3 10.71 -6.28 11.03
N GLY A 4 9.78 -6.41 10.09
CA GLY A 4 9.77 -5.51 8.94
C GLY A 4 9.57 -4.06 9.39
N ILE A 5 10.13 -3.13 8.63
CA ILE A 5 9.87 -1.69 8.79
C ILE A 5 8.38 -1.35 8.85
N ASP A 6 8.03 -0.29 9.58
CA ASP A 6 6.67 0.26 9.58
C ASP A 6 6.26 0.69 8.15
N SER A 7 5.48 -0.20 7.52
CA SER A 7 4.96 -0.02 6.16
C SER A 7 4.12 1.24 5.97
N ASP A 8 3.46 1.76 7.00
CA ASP A 8 2.67 3.01 6.88
C ASP A 8 3.60 4.22 6.86
N LEU A 9 4.59 4.25 7.76
CA LEU A 9 5.60 5.30 7.80
C LEU A 9 6.43 5.33 6.52
N TRP A 10 6.90 4.17 6.06
CA TRP A 10 7.61 4.06 4.78
C TRP A 10 6.77 4.58 3.61
N ASN A 11 5.49 4.20 3.52
CA ASN A 11 4.62 4.67 2.43
C ASN A 11 4.49 6.19 2.38
N LYS A 12 4.41 6.87 3.54
CA LYS A 12 4.38 8.33 3.61
C LYS A 12 5.69 8.94 3.09
N ILE A 13 6.84 8.41 3.52
CA ILE A 13 8.17 8.86 3.09
C ILE A 13 8.37 8.63 1.59
N TYR A 14 8.00 7.45 1.09
CA TYR A 14 8.10 7.11 -0.33
C TYR A 14 7.25 8.03 -1.23
N LEU A 15 6.03 8.36 -0.81
CA LEU A 15 5.20 9.33 -1.53
C LEU A 15 5.84 10.72 -1.59
N LEU A 16 6.52 11.13 -0.52
CA LEU A 16 7.21 12.41 -0.48
C LEU A 16 8.47 12.40 -1.35
N LEU A 17 9.25 11.31 -1.33
CA LEU A 17 10.39 11.10 -2.23
C LEU A 17 9.97 11.17 -3.70
N LYS A 18 8.86 10.52 -4.06
CA LYS A 18 8.32 10.56 -5.43
C LYS A 18 7.94 11.96 -5.89
N GLN A 19 7.45 12.82 -5.00
CA GLN A 19 7.14 14.21 -5.33
C GLN A 19 8.39 15.05 -5.63
N GLN A 20 9.57 14.58 -5.24
CA GLN A 20 10.82 15.28 -5.53
C GLN A 20 11.42 14.88 -6.88
N ILE A 21 10.98 13.77 -7.48
CA ILE A 21 11.45 13.31 -8.79
C ILE A 21 11.30 14.42 -9.82
N GLY A 22 12.37 14.65 -10.60
CA GLY A 22 12.44 15.70 -11.60
C GLY A 22 12.95 17.04 -11.09
N LYS A 23 13.10 17.25 -9.77
CA LYS A 23 13.71 18.47 -9.22
C LYS A 23 15.23 18.47 -9.40
N PRO A 24 15.85 19.63 -9.66
CA PRO A 24 17.28 19.72 -9.97
C PRO A 24 18.17 19.38 -8.78
N TYR A 25 19.32 18.78 -9.08
CA TYR A 25 20.40 18.66 -8.12
C TYR A 25 21.12 20.00 -7.93
N VAL A 26 21.31 20.41 -6.68
CA VAL A 26 22.18 21.55 -6.32
C VAL A 26 22.99 21.15 -5.09
N TYR A 27 24.33 21.23 -5.19
CA TYR A 27 25.23 20.91 -4.09
C TYR A 27 24.93 21.79 -2.87
N GLY A 28 24.73 21.19 -1.70
CA GLY A 28 24.38 21.89 -0.48
C GLY A 28 22.88 22.15 -0.30
N ALA A 29 22.01 21.84 -1.28
CA ALA A 29 20.58 22.10 -1.16
C ALA A 29 19.82 21.01 -0.37
N SER A 30 18.86 21.45 0.45
CA SER A 30 17.97 20.58 1.26
C SER A 30 16.48 20.82 0.97
N GLY A 31 16.14 21.30 -0.24
CA GLY A 31 14.76 21.53 -0.66
C GLY A 31 14.18 22.93 -0.37
N PRO A 32 12.89 23.14 -0.71
CA PRO A 32 12.02 22.19 -1.40
C PRO A 32 12.24 22.15 -2.93
N ASP A 33 12.92 23.14 -3.51
CA ASP A 33 12.97 23.29 -4.98
C ASP A 33 14.16 22.58 -5.64
N SER A 34 15.20 22.26 -4.88
CA SER A 34 16.39 21.54 -5.33
C SER A 34 17.05 20.78 -4.19
N PHE A 35 17.84 19.76 -4.50
CA PHE A 35 18.41 18.87 -3.49
C PHE A 35 19.84 18.44 -3.84
N ASP A 36 20.67 18.19 -2.85
CA ASP A 36 21.74 17.19 -3.00
C ASP A 36 21.31 15.84 -2.42
N CYS A 37 22.18 14.83 -2.51
CA CYS A 37 21.85 13.45 -2.11
C CYS A 37 21.38 13.37 -0.65
N SER A 38 22.15 13.94 0.28
CA SER A 38 21.84 13.92 1.71
C SER A 38 20.73 14.90 2.09
N GLY A 39 20.60 16.02 1.37
CA GLY A 39 19.53 16.99 1.52
C GLY A 39 18.16 16.45 1.09
N LEU A 40 18.10 15.59 0.05
CA LEU A 40 16.89 14.88 -0.34
C LEU A 40 16.41 13.95 0.77
N VAL A 41 17.31 13.14 1.32
CA VAL A 41 17.02 12.23 2.43
C VAL A 41 16.56 13.01 3.65
N GLN A 42 17.35 14.02 4.06
CA GLN A 42 17.03 14.86 5.21
C GLN A 42 15.64 15.50 5.09
N TYR A 43 15.34 16.11 3.94
CA TYR A 43 14.06 16.77 3.70
C TYR A 43 12.88 15.81 3.84
N CYS A 44 12.97 14.61 3.23
CA CYS A 44 11.86 13.67 3.18
C CYS A 44 11.64 12.96 4.53
N TYR A 45 12.71 12.48 5.16
CA TYR A 45 12.61 11.70 6.39
C TYR A 45 12.24 12.60 7.58
N ASN A 46 12.80 13.81 7.68
CA ASN A 46 12.52 14.69 8.82
C ASN A 46 11.09 15.26 8.84
N GLN A 47 10.28 15.09 7.79
CA GLN A 47 8.83 15.34 7.90
C GLN A 47 8.15 14.38 8.88
N PHE A 48 8.78 13.26 9.19
CA PHE A 48 8.27 12.20 10.05
C PHE A 48 9.23 11.92 11.21
N GLU A 49 10.03 12.91 11.61
CA GLU A 49 11.03 12.79 12.68
C GLU A 49 10.46 12.18 13.98
N SER A 50 9.25 12.58 14.38
CA SER A 50 8.58 12.04 15.57
C SER A 50 8.21 10.56 15.46
N GLU A 51 7.92 10.08 14.24
CA GLU A 51 7.61 8.67 13.98
C GLU A 51 8.90 7.85 13.81
N ILE A 52 9.96 8.45 13.28
CA ILE A 52 11.30 7.86 13.13
C ILE A 52 12.04 7.77 14.48
N GLY A 53 11.77 8.70 15.38
CA GLY A 53 12.35 8.79 16.72
C GLY A 53 13.66 9.58 16.80
N PHE A 54 14.20 10.08 15.69
CA PHE A 54 15.37 10.95 15.67
C PHE A 54 15.48 11.75 14.37
N HIS A 55 16.21 12.88 14.45
CA HIS A 55 16.50 13.75 13.31
C HIS A 55 17.56 13.16 12.38
N ILE A 56 17.32 13.17 11.07
CA ILE A 56 18.33 12.84 10.05
C ILE A 56 19.29 14.02 9.86
N ASN A 57 20.58 13.75 10.06
CA ASN A 57 21.63 14.75 9.97
C ASN A 57 21.86 15.20 8.53
N ARG A 58 22.51 16.36 8.37
CA ARG A 58 22.64 17.02 7.06
C ARG A 58 23.57 16.30 6.10
N THR A 59 24.67 15.73 6.58
CA THR A 59 25.76 15.24 5.72
C THR A 59 25.73 13.73 5.58
N THR A 60 26.19 13.18 4.45
CA THR A 60 26.31 11.72 4.27
C THR A 60 27.23 11.09 5.31
N TYR A 61 28.29 11.79 5.72
CA TYR A 61 29.24 11.35 6.76
C TYR A 61 28.62 11.20 8.14
N ASP A 62 27.54 11.93 8.41
CA ASP A 62 26.77 11.80 9.64
C ASP A 62 25.64 10.79 9.47
N GLN A 63 24.90 10.85 8.35
CA GLN A 63 23.80 9.92 8.05
C GLN A 63 24.24 8.45 8.04
N VAL A 64 25.46 8.16 7.56
CA VAL A 64 26.02 6.80 7.56
C VAL A 64 26.27 6.23 8.95
N LYS A 65 26.11 7.03 10.01
CA LYS A 65 26.22 6.60 11.41
C LYS A 65 24.86 6.47 12.10
N GLN A 66 23.76 6.82 11.41
CA GLN A 66 22.42 6.84 11.97
C GLN A 66 21.64 5.57 11.64
N GLY A 67 20.78 5.13 12.55
CA GLY A 67 19.98 3.92 12.39
C GLY A 67 20.76 2.63 12.62
N THR A 68 20.11 1.50 12.32
CA THR A 68 20.65 0.15 12.49
C THR A 68 21.48 -0.25 11.27
N LYS A 69 22.62 -0.90 11.48
CA LYS A 69 23.42 -1.46 10.40
C LYS A 69 22.69 -2.65 9.75
N VAL A 70 22.60 -2.63 8.41
CA VAL A 70 22.13 -3.75 7.59
C VAL A 70 23.32 -4.29 6.80
N ASP A 71 23.34 -5.58 6.46
CA ASP A 71 24.41 -6.19 5.67
C ASP A 71 24.48 -5.57 4.26
N GLU A 72 25.52 -4.77 4.03
CA GLU A 72 25.79 -4.12 2.75
C GLU A 72 26.09 -5.09 1.59
N SER A 73 26.41 -6.34 1.90
CA SER A 73 26.75 -7.38 0.91
C SER A 73 25.56 -8.26 0.50
N ASN A 74 24.44 -8.18 1.24
CA ASN A 74 23.25 -9.00 1.02
C ASN A 74 22.02 -8.14 0.76
N MET A 75 21.73 -7.83 -0.51
CA MET A 75 20.56 -7.00 -0.89
C MET A 75 19.21 -7.64 -0.51
N ASN A 76 19.16 -8.94 -0.20
CA ASN A 76 17.94 -9.57 0.30
C ASN A 76 17.57 -9.14 1.73
N GLU A 77 18.52 -8.57 2.49
CA GLU A 77 18.28 -7.99 3.80
C GLU A 77 17.88 -6.51 3.75
N TRP A 78 17.96 -5.89 2.57
CA TRP A 78 17.63 -4.50 2.39
C TRP A 78 16.12 -4.35 2.32
N GLU A 79 15.62 -3.36 3.05
CA GLU A 79 14.20 -3.04 3.10
C GLU A 79 13.94 -1.67 2.48
N PRO A 80 12.81 -1.48 1.78
CA PRO A 80 12.43 -0.16 1.27
C PRO A 80 12.54 0.90 2.38
N GLY A 81 13.18 2.03 2.09
CA GLY A 81 13.45 3.07 3.08
C GLY A 81 14.79 2.95 3.81
N ASP A 82 15.54 1.86 3.60
CA ASP A 82 16.94 1.81 3.98
C ASP A 82 17.75 2.86 3.20
N LEU A 83 18.65 3.54 3.91
CA LEU A 83 19.63 4.44 3.32
C LEU A 83 20.83 3.61 2.86
N VAL A 84 21.07 3.61 1.57
CA VAL A 84 22.17 2.90 0.94
C VAL A 84 23.26 3.89 0.58
N PHE A 85 24.48 3.62 1.01
CA PHE A 85 25.65 4.45 0.76
C PHE A 85 26.56 3.70 -0.21
N PRO A 86 26.59 4.10 -1.50
CA PRO A 86 27.49 3.50 -2.47
C PRO A 86 28.97 3.79 -2.19
N HIS A 87 29.23 4.92 -1.53
CA HIS A 87 30.50 5.41 -0.99
C HIS A 87 30.20 6.48 0.06
N ALA A 88 31.20 6.94 0.81
CA ALA A 88 30.99 7.81 1.98
C ALA A 88 30.35 9.19 1.67
N ASP A 89 30.52 9.71 0.44
CA ASP A 89 30.05 11.01 -0.03
C ASP A 89 28.72 10.96 -0.81
N HIS A 90 28.05 9.80 -0.86
CA HIS A 90 26.75 9.69 -1.54
C HIS A 90 25.78 8.76 -0.84
N VAL A 91 24.50 9.10 -0.90
CA VAL A 91 23.40 8.34 -0.31
C VAL A 91 22.26 8.23 -1.30
N VAL A 92 21.64 7.06 -1.33
CA VAL A 92 20.43 6.77 -2.10
C VAL A 92 19.41 6.10 -1.18
N VAL A 93 18.12 6.23 -1.49
CA VAL A 93 17.06 5.57 -0.74
C VAL A 93 16.64 4.31 -1.50
N TYR A 94 16.79 3.14 -0.90
CA TYR A 94 16.31 1.89 -1.48
C TYR A 94 14.78 1.88 -1.49
N ILE A 95 14.17 1.53 -2.62
CA ILE A 95 12.70 1.52 -2.76
C ILE A 95 12.13 0.11 -3.02
N GLY A 96 12.96 -0.92 -2.90
CA GLY A 96 12.62 -2.30 -3.22
C GLY A 96 12.93 -2.70 -4.66
N ASN A 97 12.85 -4.01 -4.94
CA ASN A 97 13.07 -4.60 -6.28
C ASN A 97 14.41 -4.21 -6.93
N GLY A 98 15.46 -4.00 -6.14
CA GLY A 98 16.75 -3.58 -6.68
C GLY A 98 16.76 -2.14 -7.21
N GLN A 99 15.84 -1.27 -6.78
CA GLN A 99 15.75 0.11 -7.26
C GLN A 99 15.98 1.12 -6.12
N CYS A 100 16.47 2.31 -6.49
CA CYS A 100 16.73 3.41 -5.57
C CYS A 100 16.22 4.75 -6.11
N ILE A 101 15.88 5.67 -5.21
CA ILE A 101 15.70 7.10 -5.51
C ILE A 101 16.94 7.87 -5.05
N GLU A 102 17.42 8.80 -5.88
CA GLU A 102 18.57 9.64 -5.54
C GLU A 102 18.51 11.03 -6.18
N ALA A 103 19.29 11.96 -5.61
CA ALA A 103 19.79 13.14 -6.29
C ALA A 103 21.29 12.92 -6.55
N MET A 104 21.68 12.49 -7.76
CA MET A 104 23.01 11.95 -8.00
C MET A 104 24.13 13.01 -7.98
N LYS A 105 24.03 14.05 -8.83
CA LYS A 105 25.11 15.03 -9.04
C LYS A 105 24.63 16.27 -9.80
N THR A 106 25.45 17.33 -9.77
CA THR A 106 25.21 18.58 -10.52
C THR A 106 24.90 18.30 -12.00
N GLY A 107 23.86 18.95 -12.51
CA GLY A 107 23.38 18.77 -13.88
C GLY A 107 22.42 17.59 -14.08
N THR A 108 22.03 16.90 -13.02
CA THR A 108 20.99 15.87 -13.04
C THR A 108 19.81 16.26 -12.16
N ASN A 109 18.69 15.54 -12.29
CA ASN A 109 17.51 15.71 -11.47
C ASN A 109 17.35 14.51 -10.53
N VAL A 110 16.53 14.66 -9.48
CA VAL A 110 16.10 13.55 -8.65
C VAL A 110 15.42 12.49 -9.54
N MET A 111 15.83 11.23 -9.40
CA MET A 111 15.36 10.15 -10.28
C MET A 111 15.34 8.79 -9.58
N VAL A 112 14.60 7.86 -10.18
CA VAL A 112 14.67 6.43 -9.86
C VAL A 112 15.72 5.79 -10.78
N HIS A 113 16.52 4.88 -10.24
CA HIS A 113 17.44 4.05 -11.02
C HIS A 113 17.51 2.63 -10.46
N ASP A 114 17.94 1.69 -11.29
CA ASP A 114 18.25 0.33 -10.85
C ASP A 114 19.61 0.32 -10.13
N TYR A 115 19.64 -0.22 -8.92
CA TYR A 115 20.84 -0.34 -8.13
C TYR A 115 21.66 -1.55 -8.57
N SER A 116 22.68 -1.31 -9.40
CA SER A 116 23.48 -2.37 -10.03
C SER A 116 24.95 -2.39 -9.59
N ARG A 117 25.28 -1.80 -8.43
CA ARG A 117 26.67 -1.72 -7.98
C ARG A 117 27.18 -3.04 -7.41
N LYS A 118 28.43 -3.36 -7.75
CA LYS A 118 29.12 -4.57 -7.26
C LYS A 118 29.50 -4.51 -5.79
N THR A 119 29.74 -3.30 -5.28
CA THR A 119 30.12 -3.05 -3.87
C THR A 119 29.31 -1.88 -3.33
N THR A 120 28.94 -1.99 -2.06
CA THR A 120 28.20 -0.98 -1.29
C THR A 120 29.02 -0.65 -0.04
N TYR A 121 29.15 0.63 0.30
CA TYR A 121 29.96 1.07 1.43
C TYR A 121 29.25 0.84 2.77
N ALA A 122 27.96 1.16 2.86
CA ALA A 122 27.16 0.91 4.04
C ALA A 122 25.67 0.91 3.71
N VAL A 123 24.88 0.24 4.56
CA VAL A 123 23.43 0.34 4.55
C VAL A 123 22.94 0.63 5.97
N ARG A 124 21.96 1.53 6.08
CA ARG A 124 21.37 1.97 7.34
C ARG A 124 19.86 1.91 7.30
N ARG A 125 19.28 1.15 8.23
CA ARG A 125 17.86 1.15 8.52
C ARG A 125 17.55 2.25 9.50
N VAL A 126 16.93 3.31 9.01
CA VAL A 126 16.59 4.48 9.82
C VAL A 126 15.12 4.52 10.23
N LEU A 127 14.29 3.66 9.64
CA LEU A 127 12.91 3.50 10.07
C LEU A 127 12.85 2.56 11.28
N PRO A 128 11.97 2.83 12.26
CA PRO A 128 11.75 1.90 13.34
C PRO A 128 11.24 0.57 12.79
N GLU A 129 11.76 -0.52 13.34
CA GLU A 129 11.08 -1.82 13.23
C GLU A 129 9.76 -1.71 13.98
N VAL A 130 8.71 -2.37 13.47
CA VAL A 130 7.44 -2.44 14.20
C VAL A 130 7.69 -3.20 15.50
N VAL A 131 7.78 -2.47 16.62
CA VAL A 131 7.61 -3.05 17.95
C VAL A 131 6.11 -3.19 18.13
N GLU A 132 5.59 -4.39 17.90
CA GLU A 132 4.20 -4.72 18.20
C GLU A 132 3.94 -4.49 19.68
N ASP A 133 3.28 -3.38 20.00
CA ASP A 133 2.79 -3.12 21.35
C ASP A 133 1.73 -4.19 21.66
N THR A 134 1.98 -4.93 22.73
CA THR A 134 1.28 -6.17 23.10
C THR A 134 -0.20 -5.93 23.42
N ALA A 135 -1.08 -6.04 22.42
CA ALA A 135 -2.50 -6.35 22.62
C ALA A 135 -3.22 -6.73 21.30
N SER A 136 -2.84 -7.84 20.67
CA SER A 136 -3.74 -8.95 20.28
C SER A 136 -3.08 -9.92 19.29
N SER A 137 -2.82 -11.13 19.83
CA SER A 137 -2.56 -12.44 19.19
C SER A 137 -1.25 -12.68 18.44
N ILE A 138 -0.37 -13.39 19.15
CA ILE A 138 0.85 -14.09 18.74
C ILE A 138 0.52 -15.27 17.78
N ASP A 139 1.42 -15.62 16.85
CA ASP A 139 2.22 -16.87 16.85
C ASP A 139 2.59 -17.48 15.48
N ALA A 140 3.75 -18.13 15.48
CA ALA A 140 4.46 -18.83 14.41
C ALA A 140 3.74 -20.05 13.80
N VAL A 141 2.44 -19.93 13.53
CA VAL A 141 1.62 -20.85 12.74
C VAL A 141 0.72 -20.03 11.84
N GLY A 142 1.18 -19.74 10.61
CA GLY A 142 0.46 -19.17 9.47
C GLY A 142 -0.97 -18.67 9.68
N ASN A 143 -1.15 -17.52 10.35
CA ASN A 143 -2.47 -16.90 10.50
C ASN A 143 -2.62 -15.62 9.68
N LYS A 144 -3.74 -15.55 8.97
CA LYS A 144 -4.00 -14.76 7.77
C LYS A 144 -4.79 -13.49 8.07
N ASN A 145 -4.19 -12.51 8.77
CA ASN A 145 -4.91 -11.29 9.12
C ASN A 145 -4.54 -10.12 8.20
N SER A 146 -5.57 -9.48 7.62
CA SER A 146 -5.40 -8.23 6.87
C SER A 146 -5.18 -7.07 7.83
N LYS A 147 -4.28 -6.14 7.47
CA LYS A 147 -3.97 -4.92 8.25
C LYS A 147 -5.13 -3.91 8.22
N TYR A 148 -5.88 -3.88 7.12
CA TYR A 148 -6.95 -2.89 6.90
C TYR A 148 -8.34 -3.52 6.85
N ALA A 149 -8.49 -4.69 6.22
CA ALA A 149 -9.77 -5.39 6.17
C ALA A 149 -9.99 -6.18 7.45
N SER A 150 -11.18 -6.09 8.03
CA SER A 150 -11.53 -7.02 9.11
C SER A 150 -11.67 -8.45 8.57
N SER A 151 -11.51 -9.44 9.46
CA SER A 151 -11.82 -10.84 9.13
C SER A 151 -13.26 -11.04 8.63
N LYS A 152 -14.21 -10.25 9.15
CA LYS A 152 -15.62 -10.23 8.69
C LYS A 152 -15.74 -9.77 7.24
N LEU A 153 -14.94 -8.79 6.81
CA LEU A 153 -14.90 -8.36 5.41
C LEU A 153 -14.34 -9.46 4.51
N ILE A 154 -13.28 -10.17 4.94
CA ILE A 154 -12.73 -11.28 4.16
C ILE A 154 -13.80 -12.35 3.93
N GLU A 155 -14.50 -12.78 4.99
CA GLU A 155 -15.60 -13.74 4.87
C GLU A 155 -16.76 -13.23 4.01
N PHE A 156 -17.11 -11.95 4.15
CA PHE A 156 -18.12 -11.31 3.32
C PHE A 156 -17.74 -11.38 1.84
N THR A 157 -16.52 -10.96 1.49
CA THR A 157 -16.03 -10.93 0.11
C THR A 157 -15.97 -12.34 -0.47
N LYS A 158 -15.44 -13.32 0.28
CA LYS A 158 -15.45 -14.75 -0.13
C LYS A 158 -16.85 -15.23 -0.49
N SER A 159 -17.87 -14.84 0.29
CA SER A 159 -19.26 -15.20 0.03
C SER A 159 -19.86 -14.53 -1.22
N LYS A 160 -19.29 -13.42 -1.67
CA LYS A 160 -19.72 -12.67 -2.86
C LYS A 160 -19.00 -13.11 -4.13
N GLU A 161 -17.73 -13.50 -4.03
CA GLU A 161 -16.95 -13.90 -5.20
C GLU A 161 -17.11 -15.40 -5.50
N SER A 162 -17.35 -16.22 -4.46
CA SER A 162 -17.31 -17.68 -4.53
C SER A 162 -15.95 -18.24 -4.98
N PHE A 163 -15.56 -19.39 -4.47
CA PHE A 163 -14.28 -20.00 -4.83
C PHE A 163 -14.34 -20.73 -6.18
N ARG A 164 -13.30 -20.58 -6.99
CA ARG A 164 -13.03 -21.35 -8.21
C ARG A 164 -11.55 -21.78 -8.24
N ASN A 165 -11.31 -23.09 -8.17
CA ASN A 165 -9.94 -23.64 -8.10
C ASN A 165 -9.19 -23.66 -9.44
N LYS A 166 -9.86 -23.34 -10.56
CA LYS A 166 -9.31 -23.29 -11.91
C LYS A 166 -9.69 -21.96 -12.58
N VAL A 167 -8.90 -21.58 -13.58
CA VAL A 167 -9.20 -20.43 -14.44
C VAL A 167 -10.56 -20.62 -15.12
N TYR A 168 -11.38 -19.57 -15.11
CA TYR A 168 -12.68 -19.49 -15.77
C TYR A 168 -12.89 -18.11 -16.39
N ASP A 169 -13.82 -17.98 -17.33
CA ASP A 169 -14.29 -16.70 -17.86
C ASP A 169 -15.39 -16.15 -16.95
N ASP A 170 -15.29 -14.89 -16.52
CA ASP A 170 -16.25 -14.22 -15.64
C ASP A 170 -17.61 -13.89 -16.30
N GLY A 171 -17.78 -14.25 -17.58
CA GLY A 171 -18.96 -13.95 -18.39
C GLY A 171 -18.86 -12.63 -19.14
N TYR A 172 -17.77 -11.88 -18.95
CA TYR A 172 -17.46 -10.64 -19.65
C TYR A 172 -16.16 -10.73 -20.46
N GLY A 173 -15.58 -11.94 -20.59
CA GLY A 173 -14.35 -12.16 -21.33
C GLY A 173 -13.09 -12.00 -20.49
N THR A 174 -13.20 -11.86 -19.17
CA THR A 174 -12.03 -11.72 -18.28
C THR A 174 -11.71 -13.05 -17.62
N LEU A 175 -10.50 -13.56 -17.88
CA LEU A 175 -10.00 -14.76 -17.22
C LEU A 175 -9.77 -14.48 -15.73
N THR A 176 -10.35 -15.36 -14.91
CA THR A 176 -10.47 -15.19 -13.46
C THR A 176 -10.20 -16.51 -12.74
N ILE A 177 -9.68 -16.45 -11.51
CA ILE A 177 -9.41 -17.62 -10.67
C ILE A 177 -9.59 -17.28 -9.17
N GLY A 178 -9.78 -18.29 -8.32
CA GLY A 178 -9.85 -18.13 -6.88
C GLY A 178 -11.11 -17.39 -6.46
N TYR A 179 -10.94 -16.29 -5.73
CA TYR A 179 -12.01 -15.38 -5.27
C TYR A 179 -12.15 -14.15 -6.17
N GLY A 180 -11.99 -14.29 -7.49
CA GLY A 180 -12.13 -13.16 -8.42
C GLY A 180 -10.81 -12.53 -8.88
N SER A 181 -9.67 -13.19 -8.64
CA SER A 181 -8.36 -12.69 -9.08
C SER A 181 -8.16 -12.84 -10.58
N THR A 182 -7.60 -11.83 -11.23
CA THR A 182 -7.27 -11.81 -12.67
C THR A 182 -5.78 -11.52 -12.87
N SER A 183 -5.28 -11.50 -14.11
CA SER A 183 -3.89 -11.12 -14.38
C SER A 183 -3.58 -9.66 -13.98
N SER A 184 -4.58 -8.81 -13.72
CA SER A 184 -4.34 -7.41 -13.33
C SER A 184 -3.73 -7.27 -11.93
N VAL A 185 -3.85 -8.29 -11.07
CA VAL A 185 -3.27 -8.28 -9.72
C VAL A 185 -1.86 -8.87 -9.67
N SER A 186 -1.25 -9.18 -10.82
CA SER A 186 0.07 -9.83 -10.87
C SER A 186 1.16 -9.03 -10.13
N SER A 187 1.14 -7.70 -10.26
CA SER A 187 2.08 -6.81 -9.55
C SER A 187 1.87 -6.80 -8.03
N ILE A 188 0.64 -7.09 -7.57
CA ILE A 188 0.30 -7.18 -6.14
C ILE A 188 0.71 -8.55 -5.59
N LEU A 189 0.49 -9.62 -6.35
CA LEU A 189 0.74 -11.00 -5.91
C LEU A 189 2.19 -11.45 -6.12
N GLY A 190 2.94 -10.80 -7.03
CA GLY A 190 4.29 -11.19 -7.43
C GLY A 190 4.32 -12.31 -8.48
N PHE A 191 3.17 -12.72 -9.01
CA PHE A 191 3.02 -13.70 -10.09
C PHE A 191 1.65 -13.53 -10.75
N ASP A 192 1.48 -14.04 -11.98
CA ASP A 192 0.19 -14.04 -12.67
C ASP A 192 -0.67 -15.24 -12.20
N PRO A 193 -1.80 -14.98 -11.49
CA PRO A 193 -2.65 -16.06 -10.98
C PRO A 193 -3.34 -16.84 -12.09
N ILE A 194 -3.51 -16.27 -13.28
CA ILE A 194 -4.08 -16.96 -14.44
C ILE A 194 -3.07 -17.94 -15.02
N GLN A 195 -1.79 -17.54 -15.13
CA GLN A 195 -0.72 -18.43 -15.59
C GLN A 195 -0.45 -19.58 -14.60
N LYS A 196 -0.69 -19.38 -13.30
CA LYS A 196 -0.62 -20.47 -12.31
C LYS A 196 -1.65 -21.59 -12.59
N GLY A 197 -2.76 -21.28 -13.27
CA GLY A 197 -3.73 -22.24 -13.80
C GLY A 197 -4.66 -22.93 -12.79
N SER A 198 -4.20 -23.13 -11.55
CA SER A 198 -5.01 -23.68 -10.46
C SER A 198 -4.57 -23.15 -9.09
N CYS A 199 -5.47 -23.19 -8.11
CA CYS A 199 -5.16 -22.83 -6.72
C CYS A 199 -6.01 -23.62 -5.72
N THR A 200 -5.51 -23.75 -4.50
CA THR A 200 -6.28 -24.13 -3.32
C THR A 200 -7.08 -22.96 -2.80
N GLU A 201 -8.12 -23.22 -2.01
CA GLU A 201 -8.89 -22.15 -1.37
C GLU A 201 -8.02 -21.33 -0.40
N ALA A 202 -7.05 -21.97 0.25
CA ALA A 202 -6.12 -21.30 1.15
C ALA A 202 -5.24 -20.29 0.41
N GLU A 203 -4.67 -20.68 -0.75
CA GLU A 203 -3.92 -19.76 -1.62
C GLU A 203 -4.81 -18.60 -2.11
N ALA A 204 -6.02 -18.89 -2.57
CA ALA A 204 -6.94 -17.86 -3.05
C ALA A 204 -7.32 -16.85 -1.95
N GLU A 205 -7.48 -17.31 -0.72
CA GLU A 205 -7.71 -16.44 0.44
C GLU A 205 -6.51 -15.57 0.78
N GLU A 206 -5.29 -16.11 0.69
CA GLU A 206 -4.06 -15.32 0.86
C GLU A 206 -3.95 -14.24 -0.23
N TRP A 207 -4.32 -14.55 -1.47
CA TRP A 207 -4.33 -13.56 -2.56
C TRP A 207 -5.35 -12.46 -2.28
N LEU A 208 -6.56 -12.83 -1.85
CA LEU A 208 -7.61 -11.90 -1.45
C LEU A 208 -7.10 -10.96 -0.36
N ILE A 209 -6.46 -11.47 0.69
CA ILE A 209 -5.90 -10.66 1.78
C ILE A 209 -4.80 -9.72 1.29
N LYS A 210 -3.90 -10.18 0.41
CA LYS A 210 -2.88 -9.31 -0.20
C LYS A 210 -3.49 -8.18 -1.01
N ILE A 211 -4.50 -8.47 -1.83
CA ILE A 211 -5.22 -7.47 -2.64
C ILE A 211 -5.96 -6.48 -1.73
N MET A 212 -6.62 -6.97 -0.68
CA MET A 212 -7.29 -6.11 0.31
C MET A 212 -6.31 -5.22 1.06
N ASN A 213 -5.13 -5.74 1.43
CA ASN A 213 -4.09 -4.93 2.06
C ASN A 213 -3.58 -3.82 1.14
N PHE A 214 -3.33 -4.16 -0.13
CA PHE A 214 -2.88 -3.18 -1.13
C PHE A 214 -3.93 -2.08 -1.36
N ASN A 215 -5.20 -2.47 -1.53
CA ASN A 215 -6.30 -1.52 -1.70
C ASN A 215 -6.55 -0.69 -0.43
N GLY A 216 -6.41 -1.31 0.74
CA GLY A 216 -6.60 -0.68 2.04
C GLY A 216 -5.56 0.40 2.30
N ALA A 217 -4.30 0.16 1.95
CA ALA A 217 -3.23 1.15 2.03
C ALA A 217 -3.53 2.38 1.16
N ASN A 218 -3.92 2.16 -0.11
CA ASN A 218 -4.23 3.26 -1.03
C ASN A 218 -5.47 4.06 -0.61
N LEU A 219 -6.53 3.38 -0.15
CA LEU A 219 -7.72 4.04 0.38
C LEU A 219 -7.39 4.84 1.65
N SER A 220 -6.58 4.29 2.55
CA SER A 220 -6.18 4.96 3.79
C SER A 220 -5.40 6.24 3.50
N ILE A 221 -4.52 6.24 2.49
CA ILE A 221 -3.84 7.45 2.02
C ILE A 221 -4.84 8.50 1.53
N ALA A 222 -5.86 8.10 0.77
CA ALA A 222 -6.89 9.03 0.29
C ALA A 222 -7.71 9.64 1.44
N LEU A 223 -8.11 8.82 2.42
CA LEU A 223 -8.85 9.26 3.61
C LEU A 223 -8.01 10.21 4.47
N LEU A 224 -6.72 9.90 4.68
CA LEU A 224 -5.78 10.76 5.41
C LEU A 224 -5.61 12.12 4.73
N LYS A 225 -5.43 12.16 3.40
CA LYS A 225 -5.36 13.42 2.63
C LYS A 225 -6.64 14.25 2.77
N ALA A 226 -7.78 13.58 2.90
CA ALA A 226 -9.07 14.22 3.13
C ALA A 226 -9.34 14.55 4.61
N LYS A 227 -8.41 14.21 5.52
CA LYS A 227 -8.55 14.34 6.99
C LYS A 227 -9.78 13.63 7.54
N ILE A 228 -10.09 12.45 6.98
CA ILE A 228 -11.24 11.64 7.35
C ILE A 228 -10.77 10.40 8.11
N SER A 229 -11.39 10.14 9.25
CA SER A 229 -11.28 8.88 9.99
C SER A 229 -12.62 8.16 9.96
N LEU A 230 -12.58 6.84 9.73
CA LEU A 230 -13.76 5.99 9.64
C LEU A 230 -13.66 4.85 10.66
N VAL A 231 -14.80 4.47 11.22
CA VAL A 231 -14.93 3.22 11.97
C VAL A 231 -14.83 2.02 11.03
N GLN A 232 -14.38 0.88 11.57
CA GLN A 232 -13.97 -0.30 10.78
C GLN A 232 -15.02 -0.76 9.76
N ASN A 233 -16.31 -0.81 10.13
CA ASN A 233 -17.37 -1.27 9.21
C ASN A 233 -17.57 -0.35 8.00
N LYS A 234 -17.31 0.95 8.15
CA LYS A 234 -17.37 1.90 7.02
C LYS A 234 -16.14 1.74 6.13
N LEU A 235 -14.96 1.54 6.74
CA LEU A 235 -13.74 1.23 5.99
C LEU A 235 -13.90 -0.07 5.20
N ASP A 236 -14.43 -1.11 5.84
CA ASP A 236 -14.66 -2.42 5.22
C ASP A 236 -15.63 -2.32 4.02
N ALA A 237 -16.71 -1.54 4.14
CA ALA A 237 -17.64 -1.34 3.05
C ALA A 237 -16.98 -0.67 1.83
N LEU A 238 -16.12 0.34 2.05
CA LEU A 238 -15.35 0.99 0.99
C LEU A 238 -14.29 0.05 0.40
N LEU A 239 -13.70 -0.80 1.23
CA LEU A 239 -12.63 -1.70 0.82
C LEU A 239 -13.15 -2.89 -0.01
N ASP A 240 -14.34 -3.42 0.30
CA ASP A 240 -15.06 -4.35 -0.58
C ASP A 240 -15.28 -3.73 -1.97
N TYR A 241 -15.66 -2.45 -2.01
CA TYR A 241 -15.84 -1.77 -3.28
C TYR A 241 -14.51 -1.52 -4.01
N CYS A 242 -13.41 -1.25 -3.29
CA CYS A 242 -12.08 -1.18 -3.88
C CYS A 242 -11.64 -2.51 -4.50
N TYR A 243 -12.09 -3.66 -3.97
CA TYR A 243 -11.81 -4.97 -4.56
C TYR A 243 -12.36 -5.06 -5.98
N TRP A 244 -13.53 -4.48 -6.24
CA TRP A 244 -14.17 -4.48 -7.56
C TRP A 244 -13.80 -3.27 -8.44
N ARG A 245 -13.68 -2.07 -7.84
CA ARG A 245 -13.34 -0.80 -8.49
C ARG A 245 -12.18 -0.15 -7.74
N PRO A 246 -10.94 -0.63 -7.96
CA PRO A 246 -9.78 -0.01 -7.35
C PRO A 246 -9.69 1.46 -7.80
N TYR A 247 -9.13 2.30 -6.94
CA TYR A 247 -8.87 3.73 -7.22
C TYR A 247 -10.10 4.63 -7.42
N TRP A 248 -11.32 4.19 -7.10
CA TRP A 248 -12.51 5.06 -7.18
C TRP A 248 -12.34 6.40 -6.45
N PHE A 249 -11.54 6.39 -5.38
CA PHE A 249 -11.24 7.54 -4.52
C PHE A 249 -10.38 8.62 -5.19
N GLU A 250 -9.72 8.32 -6.32
CA GLU A 250 -8.99 9.33 -7.10
C GLU A 250 -9.93 10.32 -7.78
N ASN A 251 -11.13 9.88 -8.15
CA ASN A 251 -12.18 10.76 -8.63
C ASN A 251 -12.86 11.44 -7.44
N LYS A 252 -12.49 12.70 -7.17
CA LYS A 252 -13.07 13.51 -6.07
C LYS A 252 -14.58 13.75 -6.19
N ASN A 253 -15.16 13.58 -7.39
CA ASN A 253 -16.60 13.69 -7.64
C ASN A 253 -17.34 12.35 -7.49
N HIS A 254 -16.64 11.26 -7.14
CA HIS A 254 -17.27 9.97 -6.94
C HIS A 254 -18.33 10.02 -5.82
N ILE A 255 -19.46 9.34 -6.00
CA ILE A 255 -20.60 9.41 -5.08
C ILE A 255 -20.23 8.97 -3.65
N LEU A 256 -19.26 8.07 -3.50
CA LEU A 256 -18.79 7.61 -2.19
C LEU A 256 -18.08 8.72 -1.40
N TRP A 257 -17.48 9.72 -2.03
CA TRP A 257 -17.02 10.92 -1.31
C TRP A 257 -18.18 11.72 -0.74
N SER A 258 -19.32 11.77 -1.43
CA SER A 258 -20.53 12.39 -0.89
C SER A 258 -21.08 11.59 0.30
N LEU A 259 -21.05 10.25 0.23
CA LEU A 259 -21.45 9.37 1.34
C LEU A 259 -20.57 9.58 2.57
N ILE A 260 -19.24 9.56 2.39
CA ILE A 260 -18.27 9.77 3.46
C ILE A 260 -18.52 11.10 4.18
N ASN A 261 -18.84 12.15 3.42
CA ASN A 261 -19.13 13.49 3.95
C ASN A 261 -20.57 13.66 4.44
N GLY A 262 -21.38 12.59 4.48
CA GLY A 262 -22.77 12.63 4.97
C GLY A 262 -23.74 13.43 4.08
N LYS A 263 -23.39 13.65 2.80
CA LYS A 263 -24.20 14.44 1.86
C LYS A 263 -25.27 13.62 1.13
N VAL A 264 -25.20 12.29 1.21
CA VAL A 264 -26.14 11.36 0.56
C VAL A 264 -26.34 10.14 1.46
N ASP A 265 -27.53 9.55 1.39
CA ASP A 265 -27.86 8.32 2.10
C ASP A 265 -27.01 7.13 1.61
N ALA A 266 -26.72 6.18 2.50
CA ALA A 266 -25.90 5.01 2.19
C ALA A 266 -26.51 4.15 1.08
N LYS A 267 -27.81 3.89 1.11
CA LYS A 267 -28.49 3.07 0.11
C LYS A 267 -28.43 3.74 -1.26
N GLU A 268 -28.71 5.03 -1.31
CA GLU A 268 -28.62 5.81 -2.56
C GLU A 268 -27.20 5.82 -3.12
N ALA A 269 -26.21 6.11 -2.27
CA ALA A 269 -24.81 6.18 -2.68
C ALA A 269 -24.29 4.86 -3.24
N TRP A 270 -24.55 3.75 -2.54
CA TRP A 270 -24.10 2.43 -2.97
C TRP A 270 -24.79 1.98 -4.26
N LEU A 271 -26.09 2.21 -4.42
CA LEU A 271 -26.77 1.89 -5.68
C LEU A 271 -26.20 2.69 -6.85
N LYS A 272 -25.95 4.00 -6.66
CA LYS A 272 -25.30 4.85 -7.67
C LYS A 272 -23.87 4.42 -7.97
N ALA A 273 -23.08 4.04 -6.97
CA ALA A 273 -21.69 3.58 -7.14
C ALA A 273 -21.61 2.32 -8.01
N TRP A 274 -22.61 1.45 -7.94
CA TRP A 274 -22.71 0.25 -8.79
C TRP A 274 -23.43 0.50 -10.13
N ASN A 275 -23.72 1.76 -10.47
CA ASN A 275 -24.52 2.16 -11.63
C ASN A 275 -25.89 1.44 -11.70
N MET A 276 -26.50 1.20 -10.54
CA MET A 276 -27.78 0.50 -10.40
C MET A 276 -28.92 1.49 -10.17
N THR A 277 -30.00 1.35 -10.95
CA THR A 277 -31.29 1.95 -10.61
C THR A 277 -32.01 1.06 -9.59
N MET A 278 -32.93 1.63 -8.79
CA MET A 278 -33.73 0.90 -7.79
C MET A 278 -34.56 -0.27 -8.37
N ILE A 279 -34.60 -0.43 -9.70
CA ILE A 279 -35.42 -1.38 -10.45
C ILE A 279 -34.59 -2.59 -10.95
N SER A 280 -33.25 -2.60 -10.86
CA SER A 280 -32.45 -3.76 -11.33
C SER A 280 -32.58 -4.98 -10.39
N THR A 281 -32.43 -6.20 -10.93
CA THR A 281 -32.53 -7.48 -10.19
C THR A 281 -31.19 -8.25 -10.17
N SER A 282 -30.07 -7.58 -10.45
CA SER A 282 -28.74 -8.20 -10.52
C SER A 282 -28.06 -8.30 -9.14
N GLY A 283 -27.19 -9.31 -8.94
CA GLY A 283 -26.41 -9.50 -7.72
C GLY A 283 -25.62 -8.25 -7.25
N HIS A 284 -25.19 -7.38 -8.16
CA HIS A 284 -24.60 -6.08 -7.82
C HIS A 284 -25.50 -5.19 -6.97
N LYS A 285 -26.83 -5.22 -7.20
CA LYS A 285 -27.78 -4.50 -6.37
C LYS A 285 -27.83 -5.08 -4.96
N THR A 286 -27.89 -6.41 -4.81
CA THR A 286 -27.87 -7.03 -3.48
C THR A 286 -26.57 -6.69 -2.75
N ARG A 287 -25.41 -6.75 -3.42
CA ARG A 287 -24.13 -6.36 -2.82
C ARG A 287 -24.13 -4.88 -2.40
N ALA A 288 -24.62 -3.97 -3.24
CA ALA A 288 -24.76 -2.56 -2.89
C ALA A 288 -25.63 -2.34 -1.63
N LEU A 289 -26.75 -3.06 -1.51
CA LEU A 289 -27.61 -2.99 -0.32
C LEU A 289 -26.91 -3.55 0.92
N HIS A 290 -26.16 -4.65 0.79
CA HIS A 290 -25.39 -5.20 1.90
C HIS A 290 -24.26 -4.24 2.33
N LEU A 291 -23.63 -3.52 1.40
CA LEU A 291 -22.64 -2.48 1.73
C LEU A 291 -23.28 -1.28 2.43
N ALA A 292 -24.53 -0.92 2.08
CA ALA A 292 -25.29 0.09 2.82
C ALA A 292 -25.60 -0.35 4.25
N ASP A 293 -25.99 -1.61 4.46
CA ASP A 293 -26.20 -2.19 5.79
C ASP A 293 -24.88 -2.32 6.57
N MET A 294 -23.78 -2.68 5.92
CA MET A 294 -22.45 -2.70 6.53
C MET A 294 -22.06 -1.30 7.01
N TRP A 295 -22.25 -0.29 6.16
CA TRP A 295 -21.94 1.11 6.46
C TRP A 295 -22.77 1.67 7.62
N THR A 296 -24.07 1.37 7.67
CA THR A 296 -25.02 1.96 8.62
C THR A 296 -25.20 1.15 9.90
N LYS A 297 -25.22 -0.19 9.80
CA LYS A 297 -25.54 -1.12 10.91
C LYS A 297 -24.35 -1.98 11.33
N GLY A 298 -23.26 -1.99 10.56
CA GLY A 298 -22.13 -2.88 10.82
C GLY A 298 -22.42 -4.36 10.56
N THR A 299 -23.41 -4.66 9.71
CA THR A 299 -23.83 -6.03 9.38
C THR A 299 -23.14 -6.55 8.12
N TYR A 300 -22.68 -7.81 8.15
CA TYR A 300 -21.95 -8.47 7.07
C TYR A 300 -22.80 -9.59 6.46
N THR A 301 -23.85 -9.23 5.73
CA THR A 301 -24.80 -10.20 5.17
C THR A 301 -24.14 -11.00 4.02
N LYS A 302 -23.97 -12.31 4.21
CA LYS A 302 -23.37 -13.23 3.24
C LYS A 302 -24.38 -13.61 2.13
N GLY A 303 -23.90 -13.93 0.93
CA GLY A 303 -24.73 -14.38 -0.21
C GLY A 303 -25.42 -13.23 -0.99
N TYR A 304 -26.06 -13.54 -2.13
CA TYR A 304 -26.73 -12.60 -3.04
C TYR A 304 -28.26 -12.69 -3.01
#